data_AF-A0A935AIQ4-F1
#
_entry.id   AF-A0A935AIQ4-F1
#
_cell.length_a   1.000
_cell.length_b   1.000
_cell.length_c   1.000
_cell.angle_alpha   90.00
_cell.angle_beta   90.00
_cell.angle_gamma   90.00
#
_symmetry.space_group_name_H-M   'P 1'
#
loop_
_entity.id
_entity.type
_entity.pdbx_description
1 polymer ?
#
loop_
_entity_poly.entity_id
_entity_poly.type
_entity_poly.pdbx_seq_one_letter_code
_entity_poly.pdbx_strand_id
1 'polypeptide(L)'
;MKLYTPVQRFFRLLQPNKKAIRNLYIFAVFNGLIALSLPLGIQAIINLIQGGEVSASWILLVSVVLIGYILNGGLQIIQLRITEDLQKNIFTRSAFEFAYRIPRIRMDALQNHYAPELMNRFFDTITIQKGVAKVLLELTAAALSILFGLILLSFYHPFFIIFSVLIIVLGFIIGYYIFQRGLKSSMWSHEIR
;
A
#
# COMPACT_ATOMS: atom_id res chain seq x y z
N MET A 1 -15.27 -28.86 -2.79
CA MET A 1 -14.58 -27.56 -2.94
C MET A 1 -13.83 -27.25 -1.65
N LYS A 2 -12.50 -27.09 -1.66
CA LYS A 2 -11.77 -26.68 -0.44
C LYS A 2 -12.20 -25.26 -0.07
N LEU A 3 -12.72 -25.06 1.15
CA LEU A 3 -13.05 -23.76 1.71
C LEU A 3 -11.75 -23.00 1.98
N TYR A 4 -11.44 -22.01 1.13
CA TYR A 4 -10.29 -21.14 1.31
C TYR A 4 -10.74 -19.89 2.08
N THR A 5 -9.94 -19.47 3.06
CA THR A 5 -10.17 -18.20 3.76
C THR A 5 -10.01 -17.02 2.80
N PRO A 6 -10.67 -15.86 3.05
CA PRO A 6 -10.56 -14.67 2.20
C PRO A 6 -9.10 -14.26 1.92
N VAL A 7 -8.24 -14.42 2.92
CA VAL A 7 -6.80 -14.16 2.85
C VAL A 7 -6.10 -15.13 1.89
N GLN A 8 -6.43 -16.42 1.93
CA GLN A 8 -5.85 -17.41 1.01
C GLN A 8 -6.29 -17.19 -0.45
N ARG A 9 -7.51 -16.71 -0.69
CA ARG A 9 -7.97 -16.31 -2.04
C ARG A 9 -7.21 -15.09 -2.55
N PHE A 10 -6.97 -14.10 -1.70
CA PHE A 10 -6.19 -12.89 -2.02
C PHE A 10 -4.76 -13.23 -2.47
N PHE A 11 -4.03 -14.04 -1.69
CA PHE A 11 -2.66 -14.45 -2.05
C PHE A 11 -2.59 -15.30 -3.32
N ARG A 12 -3.66 -16.05 -3.66
CA ARG A 12 -3.72 -16.86 -4.87
C ARG A 12 -3.98 -16.03 -6.14
N LEU A 13 -4.74 -14.96 -6.05
CA LEU A 13 -4.92 -13.99 -7.15
C LEU A 13 -3.61 -13.30 -7.54
N LEU A 14 -2.65 -13.24 -6.62
CA LEU A 14 -1.34 -12.63 -6.81
C LEU A 14 -0.27 -13.61 -7.36
N GLN A 15 -0.54 -14.92 -7.34
CA GLN A 15 0.39 -15.95 -7.84
C GLN A 15 0.82 -15.82 -9.31
N PRO A 16 0.01 -15.31 -10.26
CA PRO A 16 0.45 -15.13 -11.65
C PRO A 16 1.56 -14.07 -11.83
N ASN A 17 1.76 -13.18 -10.85
CA ASN A 17 2.62 -11.99 -10.99
C ASN A 17 3.81 -11.97 -10.00
N LYS A 18 4.49 -13.10 -9.83
CA LYS A 18 5.68 -13.23 -8.95
C LYS A 18 6.79 -12.21 -9.24
N LYS A 19 7.02 -11.85 -10.51
CA LYS A 19 7.99 -10.80 -10.88
C LYS A 19 7.56 -9.40 -10.42
N ALA A 20 6.27 -9.07 -10.52
CA ALA A 20 5.75 -7.79 -10.06
C ALA A 20 5.84 -7.69 -8.53
N ILE A 21 5.52 -8.76 -7.81
CA ILE A 21 5.65 -8.81 -6.34
C ILE A 21 7.11 -8.69 -5.90
N ARG A 22 8.05 -9.36 -6.59
CA ARG A 22 9.48 -9.22 -6.29
C ARG A 22 9.96 -7.78 -6.50
N ASN A 23 9.61 -7.16 -7.63
CA ASN A 23 9.96 -5.77 -7.89
C ASN A 23 9.31 -4.86 -6.85
N LEU A 24 8.07 -5.14 -6.44
CA LEU A 24 7.34 -4.39 -5.42
C LEU A 24 8.03 -4.44 -4.05
N TYR A 25 8.51 -5.61 -3.62
CA TYR A 25 9.32 -5.70 -2.39
C TYR A 25 10.64 -4.94 -2.49
N ILE A 26 11.33 -5.04 -3.62
CA ILE A 26 12.57 -4.28 -3.86
C ILE A 26 12.29 -2.78 -3.79
N PHE A 27 11.26 -2.30 -4.49
CA PHE A 27 10.85 -0.89 -4.44
C PHE A 27 10.44 -0.43 -3.05
N ALA A 28 9.71 -1.26 -2.29
CA ALA A 28 9.29 -0.93 -0.93
C ALA A 28 10.49 -0.80 0.03
N VAL A 29 11.50 -1.66 -0.11
CA VAL A 29 12.75 -1.56 0.68
C VAL A 29 13.52 -0.29 0.31
N PHE A 30 13.70 0.00 -0.99
CA PHE A 30 14.37 1.23 -1.42
C PHE A 30 13.61 2.48 -0.98
N ASN A 31 12.28 2.49 -1.12
CA ASN A 31 11.46 3.61 -0.67
C ASN A 31 11.57 3.80 0.85
N GLY A 32 11.46 2.71 1.63
CA GLY A 32 11.66 2.75 3.08
C GLY A 32 13.03 3.32 3.49
N LEU A 33 14.12 2.89 2.85
CA LEU A 33 15.46 3.43 3.12
C LEU A 33 15.58 4.92 2.80
N ILE A 34 15.09 5.35 1.64
CA ILE A 34 15.20 6.75 1.22
C ILE A 34 14.29 7.65 2.08
N ALA A 35 13.10 7.16 2.45
CA ALA A 35 12.17 7.87 3.33
C ALA A 35 12.78 8.17 4.70
N LEU A 36 13.72 7.35 5.19
CA LEU A 36 14.44 7.58 6.45
C LEU A 36 15.68 8.45 6.27
N SER A 37 16.33 8.35 5.11
CA SER A 37 17.51 9.14 4.78
C SER A 37 17.22 10.64 4.77
N LEU A 38 16.00 11.03 4.40
CA LEU A 38 15.59 12.44 4.35
C LEU A 38 15.49 13.07 5.75
N PRO A 39 14.71 12.54 6.70
CA PRO A 39 14.67 13.04 8.08
C PRO A 39 16.06 13.08 8.74
N LEU A 40 16.85 12.02 8.56
CA LEU A 40 18.20 11.94 9.12
C LEU A 40 19.15 12.98 8.53
N GLY A 41 19.12 13.15 7.20
CA GLY A 41 19.93 14.14 6.52
C GLY A 41 19.58 15.56 6.97
N ILE A 42 18.28 15.86 7.08
CA ILE A 42 17.80 17.14 7.60
C ILE A 42 18.24 17.33 9.06
N GLN A 43 18.12 16.30 9.90
CA GLN A 43 18.56 16.39 11.31
C GLN A 43 20.06 16.66 11.43
N ALA A 44 20.88 16.01 10.60
CA ALA A 44 22.33 16.25 10.57
C ALA A 44 22.66 17.70 10.15
N ILE A 45 21.94 18.23 9.16
CA ILE A 45 22.09 19.63 8.73
C ILE A 45 21.72 20.58 9.88
N ILE A 46 20.60 20.35 10.57
CA ILE A 46 20.17 21.17 11.71
C ILE A 46 21.25 21.16 12.81
N ASN A 47 21.78 19.98 13.16
CA ASN A 47 22.81 19.85 14.18
C ASN A 47 24.10 20.62 13.82
N LEU A 48 24.51 20.58 12.55
CA LEU A 48 25.70 21.32 12.08
C LEU A 48 25.49 22.84 12.12
N ILE A 49 24.31 23.31 11.71
CA ILE A 49 23.97 24.74 11.77
C ILE A 49 23.89 25.22 13.23
N GLN A 50 23.29 24.43 14.12
CA GLN A 50 23.22 24.73 15.56
C GLN A 50 24.58 24.68 16.24
N GLY A 51 25.52 23.87 15.73
CA GLY A 51 26.91 23.79 16.21
C GLY A 51 27.74 25.05 15.96
N GLY A 52 27.21 26.06 15.27
CA GLY A 52 27.81 27.39 15.16
C GLY A 52 29.02 27.50 14.22
N GLU A 53 29.51 26.39 13.68
CA GLU A 53 30.57 26.42 12.66
C GLU A 53 29.98 26.37 11.26
N VAL A 54 30.04 27.51 10.56
CA VAL A 54 29.77 27.59 9.12
C VAL A 54 30.91 26.88 8.37
N SER A 55 30.92 25.55 8.41
CA SER A 55 31.90 24.70 7.73
C SER A 55 31.39 24.32 6.33
N ALA A 56 32.30 24.02 5.40
CA ALA A 56 31.93 23.50 4.06
C ALA A 56 31.03 22.25 4.12
N SER A 57 31.02 21.54 5.25
CA SER A 57 30.28 20.30 5.48
C SER A 57 28.76 20.47 5.41
N TRP A 58 28.17 21.56 5.90
CA TRP A 58 26.72 21.73 5.85
C TRP A 58 26.22 21.99 4.41
N ILE A 59 26.99 22.75 3.61
CA ILE A 59 26.69 23.02 2.19
C ILE A 59 26.76 21.72 1.37
N LEU A 60 27.79 20.91 1.61
CA LEU A 60 27.95 19.59 0.98
C LEU A 60 26.79 18.65 1.36
N LEU A 61 26.45 18.57 2.65
CA LEU A 61 25.34 17.74 3.12
C LEU A 61 24.00 18.18 2.54
N VAL A 62 23.70 19.48 2.51
CA VAL A 62 22.49 20.02 1.89
C VAL A 62 22.41 19.63 0.42
N SER A 63 23.53 19.73 -0.32
CA SER A 63 23.60 19.38 -1.73
C SER A 63 23.35 17.88 -1.96
N VAL A 64 23.95 17.00 -1.14
CA VAL A 64 23.74 15.54 -1.20
C VAL A 64 22.29 15.17 -0.86
N VAL A 65 21.72 15.78 0.19
CA VAL A 65 20.32 15.54 0.59
C VAL A 65 19.35 16.02 -0.49
N LEU A 66 19.60 17.17 -1.13
CA LEU A 66 18.80 17.68 -2.25
C LEU A 66 18.81 16.71 -3.45
N ILE A 67 19.98 16.18 -3.82
CA ILE A 67 20.09 15.19 -4.89
C ILE A 67 19.32 13.92 -4.51
N GLY A 68 19.48 13.44 -3.28
CA GLY A 68 18.73 12.29 -2.76
C GLY A 68 17.22 12.51 -2.79
N TYR A 69 16.75 13.71 -2.47
CA TYR A 69 15.34 14.09 -2.53
C TYR A 69 14.80 14.08 -3.96
N ILE A 70 15.54 14.62 -4.93
CA ILE A 70 15.16 14.60 -6.34
C ILE A 70 15.08 13.16 -6.85
N LEU A 71 16.06 12.31 -6.51
CA LEU A 71 16.04 10.88 -6.85
C LEU A 71 14.85 10.16 -6.23
N ASN A 72 14.50 10.48 -4.97
CA ASN A 72 13.30 9.96 -4.33
C ASN A 72 12.03 10.35 -5.09
N GLY A 73 11.91 11.61 -5.51
CA GLY A 73 10.80 12.07 -6.35
C GLY A 73 10.69 11.28 -7.65
N GLY A 74 11.82 11.00 -8.31
CA GLY A 74 11.87 10.15 -9.51
C GLY A 74 11.38 8.72 -9.25
N LEU A 75 11.84 8.10 -8.17
CA LEU A 75 11.37 6.77 -7.73
C LEU A 75 9.86 6.77 -7.44
N GLN A 76 9.34 7.84 -6.85
CA GLN A 76 7.91 7.96 -6.57
C GLN A 76 7.07 8.07 -7.84
N ILE A 77 7.55 8.77 -8.87
CA ILE A 77 6.92 8.81 -10.19
C ILE A 77 6.89 7.41 -10.83
N ILE A 78 8.00 6.66 -10.75
CA ILE A 78 8.07 5.29 -11.25
C ILE A 78 7.05 4.40 -10.51
N GLN A 79 6.96 4.53 -9.19
CA GLN A 79 6.00 3.78 -8.38
C GLN A 79 4.55 4.10 -8.78
N LEU A 80 4.21 5.37 -9.02
CA LEU A 80 2.90 5.77 -9.53
C LEU A 80 2.60 5.13 -10.88
N ARG A 81 3.55 5.14 -11.82
CA ARG A 81 3.38 4.50 -13.14
C ARG A 81 3.15 2.99 -13.03
N ILE A 82 3.94 2.27 -12.22
CA ILE A 82 3.75 0.84 -11.99
C ILE A 82 2.34 0.56 -11.43
N THR A 83 1.90 1.40 -10.50
CA THR A 83 0.57 1.31 -9.90
C THR A 83 -0.53 1.52 -10.93
N GLU A 84 -0.40 2.54 -11.77
CA GLU A 84 -1.32 2.81 -12.87
C GLU A 84 -1.37 1.67 -13.87
N ASP A 85 -0.23 1.11 -14.28
CA ASP A 85 -0.19 0.04 -15.27
C ASP A 85 -0.83 -1.24 -14.72
N LEU A 86 -0.61 -1.55 -13.44
CA LEU A 86 -1.30 -2.64 -12.76
C LEU A 86 -2.82 -2.41 -12.77
N GLN A 87 -3.26 -1.19 -12.46
CA GLN A 87 -4.68 -0.85 -12.47
C GLN A 87 -5.28 -0.90 -13.88
N LYS A 88 -4.60 -0.37 -14.89
CA LYS A 88 -5.04 -0.41 -16.30
C LYS A 88 -5.23 -1.86 -16.76
N ASN A 89 -4.24 -2.73 -16.52
CA ASN A 89 -4.29 -4.13 -16.93
C ASN A 89 -5.46 -4.90 -16.29
N ILE A 90 -5.70 -4.72 -14.99
CA ILE A 90 -6.82 -5.40 -14.31
C ILE A 90 -8.17 -4.84 -14.80
N PHE A 91 -8.26 -3.53 -15.02
CA PHE A 91 -9.48 -2.89 -15.50
C PHE A 91 -9.83 -3.35 -16.91
N THR A 92 -8.89 -3.30 -17.85
CA THR A 92 -9.11 -3.71 -19.24
C THR A 92 -9.55 -5.17 -19.33
N ARG A 93 -8.89 -6.07 -18.59
CA ARG A 93 -9.28 -7.49 -18.55
C ARG A 93 -10.70 -7.68 -18.02
N SER A 94 -11.05 -6.99 -16.93
CA SER A 94 -12.39 -7.06 -16.33
C SER A 94 -13.45 -6.49 -17.26
N ALA A 95 -13.17 -5.36 -17.93
CA ALA A 95 -14.06 -4.73 -18.89
C ALA A 95 -14.32 -5.62 -20.11
N PHE A 96 -13.28 -6.26 -20.67
CA PHE A 96 -13.45 -7.20 -21.78
C PHE A 96 -14.26 -8.44 -21.40
N GLU A 97 -14.01 -9.02 -20.21
CA GLU A 97 -14.77 -10.15 -19.71
C GLU A 97 -16.25 -9.77 -19.56
N PHE A 98 -16.55 -8.59 -19.04
CA PHE A 98 -17.92 -8.08 -18.93
C PHE A 98 -18.57 -7.81 -20.29
N ALA A 99 -17.89 -7.09 -21.19
CA ALA A 99 -18.40 -6.76 -22.51
C ALA A 99 -18.74 -8.01 -23.34
N TYR A 100 -17.98 -9.10 -23.19
CA TYR A 100 -18.24 -10.35 -23.89
C TYR A 100 -19.32 -11.22 -23.22
N ARG A 101 -19.44 -11.16 -21.89
CA ARG A 101 -20.29 -12.06 -21.10
C ARG A 101 -21.71 -11.52 -20.90
N ILE A 102 -21.88 -10.20 -20.70
CA ILE A 102 -23.17 -9.54 -20.48
C ILE A 102 -24.17 -9.80 -21.63
N PRO A 103 -23.80 -9.66 -22.92
CA PRO A 103 -24.76 -9.86 -24.01
C PRO A 103 -25.20 -11.32 -24.20
N ARG A 104 -24.47 -12.27 -23.60
CA ARG A 104 -24.67 -13.72 -23.78
C ARG A 104 -25.37 -14.38 -22.60
N ILE A 105 -25.87 -13.60 -21.65
CA ILE A 105 -26.61 -14.11 -20.50
C ILE A 105 -27.97 -14.58 -21.00
N ARG A 106 -28.31 -15.85 -20.74
CA ARG A 106 -29.63 -16.40 -21.08
C ARG A 106 -30.69 -15.76 -20.18
N MET A 107 -31.78 -15.30 -20.77
CA MET A 107 -32.88 -14.65 -20.03
C MET A 107 -33.50 -15.59 -18.97
N ASP A 108 -33.43 -16.91 -19.18
CA ASP A 108 -33.89 -17.93 -18.23
C ASP A 108 -33.09 -17.92 -16.91
N ALA A 109 -31.81 -17.51 -16.95
CA ALA A 109 -30.96 -17.36 -15.76
C ALA A 109 -31.19 -16.02 -15.03
N LEU A 110 -31.83 -15.05 -15.70
CA LEU A 110 -32.21 -13.74 -15.16
C LEU A 110 -33.61 -13.76 -14.51
N GLN A 111 -34.43 -14.79 -14.76
CA GLN A 111 -35.78 -14.89 -14.18
C GLN A 111 -35.80 -14.97 -12.65
N ASN A 112 -34.72 -15.48 -12.04
CA ASN A 112 -34.59 -15.61 -10.57
C ASN A 112 -33.52 -14.69 -9.96
N HIS A 113 -32.86 -13.81 -10.74
CA HIS A 113 -31.77 -12.95 -10.26
C HIS A 113 -31.92 -11.52 -10.80
N TYR A 114 -31.72 -10.52 -9.95
CA TYR A 114 -31.79 -9.11 -10.33
C TYR A 114 -30.67 -8.75 -11.33
N ALA A 115 -31.04 -8.46 -12.58
CA ALA A 115 -30.11 -8.04 -13.64
C ALA A 115 -29.11 -6.92 -13.25
N PRO A 116 -29.48 -5.92 -12.41
CA PRO A 116 -28.55 -4.90 -11.91
C PRO A 116 -27.38 -5.44 -11.06
N GLU A 117 -27.52 -6.63 -10.47
CA GLU A 117 -26.49 -7.26 -9.64
C GLU A 117 -25.24 -7.63 -10.45
N LEU A 118 -25.41 -8.03 -11.72
CA LEU A 118 -24.30 -8.25 -12.65
C LEU A 118 -23.48 -6.97 -12.85
N MET A 119 -24.14 -5.82 -12.98
CA MET A 119 -23.48 -4.52 -13.08
C MET A 119 -22.77 -4.15 -11.78
N ASN A 120 -23.38 -4.42 -10.62
CA ASN A 120 -22.73 -4.21 -9.33
C ASN A 120 -21.46 -5.06 -9.18
N ARG A 121 -21.47 -6.32 -9.63
CA ARG A 121 -20.26 -7.18 -9.59
C ARG A 121 -19.11 -6.65 -10.46
N PHE A 122 -19.40 -5.91 -11.54
CA PHE A 122 -18.37 -5.19 -12.30
C PHE A 122 -17.73 -4.09 -11.47
N PHE A 123 -18.55 -3.25 -10.82
CA PHE A 123 -18.08 -2.19 -9.94
C PHE A 123 -17.34 -2.72 -8.70
N ASP A 124 -17.76 -3.87 -8.17
CA ASP A 124 -17.06 -4.55 -7.08
C ASP A 124 -15.67 -5.02 -7.52
N THR A 125 -15.53 -5.48 -8.77
CA THR A 125 -14.22 -5.87 -9.32
C THR A 125 -13.27 -4.68 -9.41
N ILE A 126 -13.77 -3.50 -9.80
CA ILE A 126 -13.00 -2.24 -9.83
C ILE A 126 -12.61 -1.81 -8.41
N THR A 127 -13.53 -1.95 -7.45
CA THR A 127 -13.29 -1.58 -6.05
C THR A 127 -12.27 -2.51 -5.38
N ILE A 128 -12.41 -3.82 -5.58
CA ILE A 128 -11.47 -4.84 -5.11
C ILE A 128 -10.10 -4.63 -5.76
N GLN A 129 -10.05 -4.35 -7.06
CA GLN A 129 -8.80 -4.06 -7.77
C GLN A 129 -8.05 -2.88 -7.13
N LYS A 130 -8.71 -1.73 -6.95
CA LYS A 130 -8.10 -0.54 -6.33
C LYS A 130 -7.66 -0.85 -4.91
N GLY A 131 -8.50 -1.56 -4.14
CA GLY A 131 -8.19 -1.99 -2.78
C GLY A 131 -6.95 -2.89 -2.73
N VAL A 132 -6.86 -3.92 -3.58
CA VAL A 132 -5.75 -4.87 -3.61
C VAL A 132 -4.43 -4.18 -3.95
N ALA A 133 -4.39 -3.36 -5.00
CA ALA A 133 -3.18 -2.64 -5.39
C ALA A 133 -2.74 -1.65 -4.31
N LYS A 134 -3.69 -0.89 -3.75
CA LYS A 134 -3.44 0.08 -2.69
C LYS A 134 -2.93 -0.59 -1.42
N VAL A 135 -3.60 -1.66 -0.97
CA VAL A 135 -3.16 -2.43 0.20
C VAL A 135 -1.79 -3.04 -0.04
N LEU A 136 -1.52 -3.63 -1.20
CA LEU A 136 -0.19 -4.22 -1.44
C LEU A 136 0.93 -3.20 -1.40
N LEU A 137 0.74 -2.03 -2.00
CA LEU A 137 1.79 -1.04 -2.16
C LEU A 137 1.93 -0.11 -0.96
N GLU A 138 0.83 0.49 -0.51
CA GLU A 138 0.86 1.47 0.57
C GLU A 138 1.05 0.80 1.93
N LEU A 139 0.43 -0.36 2.17
CA LEU A 139 0.57 -1.04 3.46
C LEU A 139 1.99 -1.58 3.65
N THR A 140 2.62 -2.14 2.60
CA THR A 140 4.01 -2.61 2.72
C THR A 140 4.98 -1.45 2.89
N ALA A 141 4.83 -0.37 2.11
CA ALA A 141 5.66 0.82 2.27
C ALA A 141 5.50 1.43 3.67
N ALA A 142 4.26 1.63 4.13
CA ALA A 142 3.99 2.16 5.46
C ALA A 142 4.52 1.24 6.58
N ALA A 143 4.36 -0.07 6.44
CA ALA A 143 4.87 -1.03 7.42
C ALA A 143 6.40 -0.98 7.54
N LEU A 144 7.12 -0.93 6.41
CA LEU A 144 8.58 -0.79 6.40
C LEU A 144 9.02 0.57 6.97
N SER A 145 8.36 1.65 6.57
CA SER A 145 8.66 3.00 7.07
C SER A 145 8.41 3.13 8.58
N ILE A 146 7.31 2.56 9.10
CA ILE A 146 7.04 2.51 10.53
C ILE A 146 8.12 1.69 11.23
N LEU A 147 8.42 0.48 10.74
CA LEU A 147 9.42 -0.40 11.35
C LEU A 147 10.77 0.29 11.46
N PHE A 148 11.27 0.84 10.36
CA PHE A 148 12.54 1.54 10.39
C PHE A 148 12.49 2.87 11.16
N GLY A 149 11.37 3.60 11.10
CA GLY A 149 11.19 4.84 11.86
C GLY A 149 11.23 4.60 13.36
N LEU A 150 10.63 3.50 13.83
CA LEU A 150 10.69 3.09 15.25
C LEU A 150 12.09 2.62 15.65
N ILE A 151 12.78 1.87 14.79
CA ILE A 151 14.19 1.49 15.01
C ILE A 151 15.04 2.76 15.16
N LEU A 152 14.87 3.71 14.24
CA LEU A 152 15.59 4.97 14.27
C LEU A 152 15.32 5.75 15.56
N LEU A 153 14.05 5.91 15.90
CA LEU A 153 13.61 6.61 17.11
C LEU A 153 14.21 5.97 18.37
N SER A 154 14.31 4.64 18.39
CA SER A 154 14.91 3.88 19.49
C SER A 154 16.40 4.18 19.69
N PHE A 155 17.13 4.55 18.64
CA PHE A 155 18.54 4.97 18.77
C PHE A 155 18.73 6.34 19.41
N TYR A 156 17.70 7.21 19.42
CA TYR A 156 17.82 8.56 19.99
C TYR A 156 17.82 8.54 21.52
N HIS A 157 16.98 7.72 22.15
CA HIS A 157 16.91 7.62 23.61
C HIS A 157 16.19 6.33 24.04
N PRO A 158 16.64 5.63 25.11
CA PRO A 158 15.99 4.41 25.59
C PRO A 158 14.49 4.55 25.91
N PHE A 159 14.05 5.73 26.36
CA PHE A 159 12.63 6.04 26.58
C PHE A 159 11.77 5.83 25.32
N PHE A 160 12.32 6.09 24.13
CA PHE A 160 11.58 5.94 22.88
C PHE A 160 11.32 4.49 22.48
N ILE A 161 12.04 3.52 23.07
CA ILE A 161 11.75 2.10 22.86
C ILE A 161 10.37 1.76 23.45
N ILE A 162 10.08 2.27 24.66
CA ILE A 162 8.79 2.08 25.32
C ILE A 162 7.67 2.70 24.49
N PHE A 163 7.90 3.92 23.99
CA PHE A 163 6.96 4.61 23.11
C PHE A 163 6.73 3.88 21.79
N SER A 164 7.77 3.28 21.21
CA SER A 164 7.68 2.48 19.99
C SER A 164 6.80 1.24 20.17
N VAL A 165 6.97 0.54 21.30
CA VAL A 165 6.11 -0.60 21.67
C VAL A 165 4.66 -0.14 21.86
N LEU A 166 4.44 0.99 22.54
CA LEU A 166 3.11 1.56 22.74
C LEU A 166 2.40 1.84 21.40
N ILE A 167 3.10 2.45 20.44
CA ILE A 167 2.56 2.73 19.10
C ILE A 167 2.16 1.44 18.38
N ILE A 168 3.00 0.40 18.43
CA ILE A 168 2.69 -0.89 17.80
C ILE A 168 1.43 -1.49 18.41
N VAL A 169 1.30 -1.47 19.73
CA VAL A 169 0.12 -2.01 20.44
C VAL A 169 -1.14 -1.22 20.07
N LEU A 170 -1.09 0.11 20.11
CA LEU A 170 -2.22 0.96 19.70
C LEU A 170 -2.62 0.72 18.24
N GLY A 171 -1.64 0.68 17.34
CA GLY A 171 -1.86 0.39 15.93
C GLY A 171 -2.53 -0.99 15.71
N PHE A 172 -2.09 -2.00 16.46
CA PHE A 172 -2.70 -3.33 16.42
C PHE A 172 -4.15 -3.32 16.93
N ILE A 173 -4.43 -2.67 18.06
CA ILE A 173 -5.79 -2.57 18.62
C ILE A 173 -6.73 -1.85 17.64
N ILE A 174 -6.30 -0.69 17.13
CA ILE A 174 -7.09 0.11 16.18
C ILE A 174 -7.32 -0.71 14.90
N GLY A 175 -6.27 -1.32 14.35
CA GLY A 175 -6.35 -2.15 13.15
C GLY A 175 -7.29 -3.34 13.33
N TYR A 176 -7.20 -4.04 14.46
CA TYR A 176 -8.10 -5.14 14.79
C TYR A 176 -9.56 -4.68 14.85
N TYR A 177 -9.83 -3.53 15.48
CA TYR A 177 -11.19 -3.02 15.63
C TYR A 177 -11.80 -2.55 14.30
N ILE A 178 -11.00 -1.87 13.47
CA ILE A 178 -11.41 -1.44 12.13
C ILE A 178 -11.68 -2.65 11.23
N PHE A 179 -10.81 -3.67 11.26
CA PHE A 179 -10.97 -4.86 10.44
C PHE A 179 -12.24 -5.65 10.79
N GLN A 180 -12.50 -5.84 12.09
CA GLN A 180 -13.70 -6.52 12.57
C GLN A 180 -15.00 -5.77 12.20
N ARG A 181 -15.02 -4.44 12.36
CA ARG A 181 -16.18 -3.62 12.00
C ARG A 181 -16.39 -3.54 10.49
N GLY A 182 -15.32 -3.39 9.72
CA GLY A 182 -15.37 -3.32 8.25
C GLY A 182 -15.81 -4.63 7.61
N LEU A 183 -15.36 -5.78 8.14
CA LEU A 183 -15.86 -7.07 7.68
C LEU A 183 -17.35 -7.26 8.00
N LYS A 184 -17.78 -6.92 9.22
CA LYS A 184 -19.20 -7.02 9.61
C LYS A 184 -20.10 -6.14 8.75
N SER A 185 -19.71 -4.90 8.45
CA SER A 185 -20.52 -4.03 7.57
C SER A 185 -20.60 -4.56 6.14
N SER A 186 -19.51 -5.13 5.61
CA SER A 186 -19.48 -5.71 4.26
C SER A 186 -20.34 -6.97 4.11
N MET A 187 -20.45 -7.78 5.17
CA MET A 187 -21.31 -8.96 5.18
C MET A 187 -22.78 -8.58 5.35
N TRP A 188 -23.11 -7.62 6.22
CA TRP A 188 -24.47 -7.11 6.39
C TRP A 188 -25.03 -6.49 5.10
N SER A 189 -24.20 -5.78 4.33
CA SER A 189 -24.64 -5.23 3.02
C SER A 189 -24.93 -6.28 1.96
N HIS A 190 -24.36 -7.49 2.09
CA HIS A 190 -24.64 -8.63 1.22
C HIS A 190 -25.89 -9.43 1.66
N GLU A 191 -26.33 -9.25 2.91
CA GLU A 191 -27.48 -9.97 3.49
C GLU A 191 -28.80 -9.20 3.33
N ILE A 192 -28.73 -7.91 2.97
CA ILE A 192 -29.89 -7.03 2.66
C ILE A 192 -30.16 -6.95 1.14
N ARG A 193 -29.34 -7.57 0.29
CA ARG A 193 -29.50 -7.57 -1.18
C ARG A 193 -30.03 -8.89 -1.71
#